data_AF-A0A210Q2R6-F1
#
_entry.id   AF-A0A210Q2R6-F1
#
_cell.length_a   1.000
_cell.length_b   1.000
_cell.length_c   1.000
_cell.angle_alpha   90.00
_cell.angle_beta   90.00
_cell.angle_gamma   90.00
#
_symmetry.space_group_name_H-M   'P 1'
#
loop_
_entity.id
_entity.type
_entity.pdbx_description
1 polymer ?
#
loop_
_entity_poly.entity_id
_entity_poly.type
_entity_poly.pdbx_seq_one_letter_code
_entity_poly.pdbx_strand_id
1 'polypeptide(L)'
;MASSMTSRQIFRQLSREFQLIHPKVKLEDVPAFKHMTEQFKKFQATGKLLCRADNEVQYVADTYRCMLQSTRKHDELMKMYGGKADRSTEESANLVGLTLPKC
;
A
#
# COMPACT_ATOMS: atom_id res chain seq x y z
N MET A 1 8.08 -24.84 -10.00
CA MET A 1 8.62 -23.76 -10.85
C MET A 1 7.67 -22.59 -10.72
N ALA A 2 8.07 -21.50 -10.05
CA ALA A 2 7.22 -20.32 -9.93
C ALA A 2 7.07 -19.73 -11.33
N SER A 3 5.88 -19.85 -11.92
CA SER A 3 5.57 -19.25 -13.21
C SER A 3 5.85 -17.75 -13.12
N SER A 4 6.91 -17.29 -13.79
CA SER A 4 7.25 -15.87 -13.84
C SER A 4 6.07 -15.13 -14.48
N MET A 5 5.38 -14.32 -13.69
CA MET A 5 4.25 -13.54 -14.20
C MET A 5 4.77 -12.57 -15.25
N THR A 6 4.10 -12.53 -16.40
CA THR A 6 4.44 -11.56 -17.44
C THR A 6 4.21 -10.13 -16.92
N SER A 7 5.01 -9.18 -17.39
CA SER A 7 4.94 -7.76 -16.99
C SER A 7 3.53 -7.17 -17.06
N ARG A 8 2.71 -7.61 -18.04
CA ARG A 8 1.29 -7.24 -18.16
C ARG A 8 0.40 -7.78 -17.04
N GLN A 9 0.66 -9.01 -16.58
CA GLN A 9 -0.08 -9.62 -15.47
C GLN A 9 0.22 -8.88 -14.17
N ILE A 10 1.48 -8.52 -13.96
CA ILE A 10 1.93 -7.73 -12.81
C ILE A 10 1.28 -6.35 -12.81
N PHE A 11 1.31 -5.64 -13.95
CA PHE A 11 0.65 -4.34 -14.09
C PHE A 11 -0.85 -4.40 -13.80
N ARG A 12 -1.55 -5.45 -14.28
CA ARG A 12 -2.98 -5.67 -13.99
C ARG A 12 -3.24 -5.91 -12.51
N GLN A 13 -2.40 -6.69 -11.82
CA GLN A 13 -2.55 -6.92 -10.39
C GLN A 13 -2.34 -5.65 -9.57
N LEU A 14 -1.31 -4.87 -9.89
CA LEU A 14 -1.06 -3.59 -9.24
C LEU A 14 -2.20 -2.60 -9.46
N SER A 15 -2.74 -2.54 -10.68
CA SER A 15 -3.91 -1.70 -10.99
C SER A 15 -5.13 -2.07 -10.14
N ARG A 16 -5.33 -3.37 -9.86
CA ARG A 16 -6.41 -3.84 -8.97
C ARG A 16 -6.17 -3.43 -7.52
N GLU A 17 -4.95 -3.55 -7.02
CA GLU A 17 -4.63 -3.10 -5.64
C GLU A 17 -4.84 -1.58 -5.49
N PHE A 18 -4.46 -0.79 -6.49
CA PHE A 18 -4.75 0.66 -6.50
C PHE A 18 -6.25 0.96 -6.48
N GLN A 19 -7.07 0.20 -7.23
CA GLN A 19 -8.53 0.36 -7.20
C GLN A 19 -9.13 -0.02 -5.84
N LEU A 20 -8.59 -1.04 -5.17
CA LEU A 20 -9.04 -1.45 -3.84
C LEU A 20 -8.71 -0.40 -2.77
N ILE A 21 -7.56 0.26 -2.88
CA ILE A 21 -7.14 1.31 -1.94
C ILE A 21 -7.89 2.63 -2.22
N HIS A 22 -8.16 2.94 -3.49
CA HIS A 22 -8.82 4.18 -3.90
C HIS A 22 -10.14 3.92 -4.64
N PRO A 23 -11.19 3.41 -3.98
CA PRO A 23 -12.45 3.05 -4.65
C PRO A 23 -13.25 4.25 -5.18
N LYS A 24 -12.97 5.48 -4.68
CA LYS A 24 -13.73 6.69 -5.00
C LYS A 24 -13.02 7.66 -5.96
N VAL A 25 -11.74 7.42 -6.25
CA VAL A 25 -10.91 8.32 -7.07
C VAL A 25 -10.62 7.61 -8.39
N LYS A 26 -10.69 8.33 -9.51
CA LYS A 26 -10.28 7.77 -10.80
C LYS A 26 -8.80 7.46 -10.72
N LEU A 27 -8.39 6.28 -11.18
CA LEU A 27 -6.99 5.83 -11.13
C LEU A 27 -6.03 6.84 -11.77
N GLU A 28 -6.49 7.55 -12.81
CA GLU A 28 -5.75 8.60 -13.53
C GLU A 28 -5.40 9.82 -12.66
N ASP A 29 -6.21 10.11 -11.65
CA ASP A 29 -6.01 11.24 -10.73
C ASP A 29 -5.08 10.88 -9.57
N VAL A 30 -4.73 9.59 -9.41
CA VAL A 30 -3.83 9.13 -8.35
C VAL A 30 -2.37 9.37 -8.80
N PRO A 31 -1.61 10.28 -8.15
CA PRO A 31 -0.26 10.63 -8.58
C PRO A 31 0.69 9.42 -8.61
N ALA A 32 0.52 8.51 -7.65
CA ALA A 32 1.28 7.27 -7.57
C ALA A 32 1.01 6.34 -8.76
N PHE A 33 -0.23 6.26 -9.25
CA PHE A 33 -0.58 5.46 -10.43
C PHE A 33 0.02 6.05 -11.72
N LYS A 34 0.00 7.38 -11.85
CA LYS A 34 0.62 8.08 -12.98
C LYS A 34 2.14 7.86 -13.01
N HIS A 35 2.82 8.07 -11.89
CA HIS A 35 4.26 7.82 -11.77
C HIS A 35 4.59 6.36 -12.10
N MET A 36 3.81 5.40 -11.59
CA MET A 36 4.00 3.98 -11.89
C MET A 36 3.85 3.68 -13.38
N THR A 37 2.84 4.25 -14.05
CA THR A 37 2.61 4.05 -15.49
C THR A 37 3.77 4.61 -16.32
N GLU A 38 4.32 5.76 -15.93
CA GLU A 38 5.52 6.34 -16.55
C GLU A 38 6.75 5.46 -16.36
N GLN A 39 6.95 4.90 -15.16
CA GLN A 39 8.04 3.96 -14.88
C GLN A 39 7.93 2.71 -15.77
N PHE A 40 6.75 2.08 -15.85
CA PHE A 40 6.53 0.92 -16.71
C PHE A 40 6.80 1.21 -18.20
N LYS A 41 6.43 2.40 -18.69
CA LYS A 41 6.73 2.84 -20.06
C LYS A 41 8.23 3.03 -20.29
N LYS A 42 8.94 3.65 -19.33
CA LYS A 42 10.40 3.82 -19.39
C LYS A 42 11.12 2.47 -19.43
N PHE A 43 10.71 1.52 -18.59
CA PHE A 43 11.29 0.18 -18.58
C PHE A 43 11.01 -0.60 -19.87
N GLN A 44 9.82 -0.46 -20.46
CA GLN A 44 9.51 -1.05 -21.77
C GLN A 44 10.43 -0.52 -22.89
N ALA A 45 10.73 0.78 -22.88
CA ALA A 45 11.63 1.41 -23.87
C ALA A 45 13.11 1.05 -23.67
N THR A 46 13.49 0.60 -22.46
CA THR A 46 14.89 0.35 -22.07
C THR A 46 15.31 -1.12 -22.30
N GLY A 47 14.50 -1.92 -22.99
CA GLY A 47 14.69 -3.37 -23.23
C GLY A 47 15.86 -3.77 -24.15
N LYS A 48 16.98 -3.02 -24.21
CA LYS A 48 18.17 -3.42 -25.00
C LYS A 48 19.11 -4.40 -24.28
N LEU A 49 18.82 -4.80 -23.04
CA LEU A 49 19.57 -5.83 -22.28
C LEU A 49 18.58 -6.78 -21.55
N LEU A 50 17.97 -7.68 -22.33
CA LEU A 50 16.69 -8.35 -22.08
C LEU A 50 16.58 -9.31 -20.88
N CYS A 51 17.65 -9.77 -20.23
CA CYS A 51 17.50 -10.77 -19.15
C CYS A 51 17.62 -10.21 -17.73
N ARG A 52 18.32 -9.09 -17.53
CA ARG A 52 18.48 -8.49 -16.20
C ARG A 52 17.39 -7.47 -15.90
N ALA A 53 17.03 -6.66 -16.90
CA ALA A 53 16.01 -5.63 -16.77
C ALA A 53 14.61 -6.21 -16.51
N ASP A 54 14.26 -7.35 -17.10
CA ASP A 54 12.95 -7.98 -16.86
C ASP A 54 12.79 -8.46 -15.42
N ASN A 55 13.85 -9.04 -14.83
CA ASN A 55 13.85 -9.43 -13.42
C ASN A 55 13.80 -8.21 -12.49
N GLU A 56 14.49 -7.11 -12.86
CA GLU A 56 14.45 -5.85 -12.09
C GLU A 56 13.05 -5.23 -12.10
N VAL A 57 12.36 -5.23 -13.25
CA VAL A 57 10.97 -4.72 -13.33
C VAL A 57 10.01 -5.57 -12.51
N GLN A 58 10.14 -6.89 -12.59
CA GLN A 58 9.33 -7.81 -11.77
C GLN A 58 9.57 -7.55 -10.29
N TYR A 59 10.83 -7.45 -9.86
CA TYR A 59 11.20 -7.18 -8.47
C TYR A 59 10.68 -5.84 -7.96
N VAL A 60 10.84 -4.77 -8.75
CA VAL A 60 10.34 -3.43 -8.39
C VAL A 60 8.82 -3.44 -8.27
N ALA A 61 8.13 -4.10 -9.20
CA ALA A 61 6.69 -4.19 -9.20
C ALA A 61 6.14 -5.03 -8.03
N ASP A 62 6.80 -6.15 -7.70
CA ASP A 62 6.48 -6.95 -6.51
C ASP A 62 6.73 -6.18 -5.22
N THR A 63 7.78 -5.36 -5.17
CA THR A 63 8.06 -4.48 -4.04
C THR A 63 6.93 -3.47 -3.83
N TYR A 64 6.48 -2.80 -4.90
CA TYR A 64 5.33 -1.89 -4.83
C TYR A 64 4.04 -2.62 -4.45
N ARG A 65 3.83 -3.83 -4.94
CA ARG A 65 2.67 -4.65 -4.56
C ARG A 65 2.69 -4.96 -3.06
N CYS A 66 3.83 -5.40 -2.55
CA CYS A 66 4.02 -5.69 -1.13
C CYS A 66 3.75 -4.46 -0.27
N MET A 67 4.26 -3.29 -0.68
CA MET A 67 4.02 -2.02 0.00
C MET A 67 2.53 -1.70 0.07
N LEU A 68 1.81 -1.70 -1.06
CA LEU A 68 0.38 -1.39 -1.13
C LEU A 68 -0.47 -2.36 -0.28
N GLN A 69 -0.16 -3.65 -0.35
CA GLN A 69 -0.83 -4.67 0.47
C GLN A 69 -0.57 -4.44 1.96
N SER A 70 0.65 -4.06 2.33
CA SER A 70 1.02 -3.76 3.71
C SER A 70 0.31 -2.51 4.23
N THR A 71 0.19 -1.46 3.40
CA THR A 71 -0.59 -0.26 3.74
C THR A 71 -2.06 -0.59 3.99
N ARG A 72 -2.69 -1.40 3.14
CA ARG A 72 -4.09 -1.82 3.34
C ARG A 72 -4.27 -2.58 4.64
N LYS A 73 -3.40 -3.56 4.91
CA LYS A 73 -3.41 -4.34 6.16
C LYS A 73 -3.16 -3.45 7.38
N HIS A 74 -2.25 -2.49 7.26
CA HIS A 74 -1.99 -1.51 8.31
C HIS A 74 -3.24 -0.69 8.61
N ASP A 75 -3.97 -0.22 7.60
CA ASP A 75 -5.23 0.51 7.81
C ASP A 75 -6.33 -0.36 8.42
N GLU A 76 -6.42 -1.63 8.04
CA GLU A 76 -7.32 -2.60 8.67
C GLU A 76 -6.96 -2.80 10.15
N LEU A 77 -5.68 -3.00 10.46
CA LEU A 77 -5.17 -3.11 11.84
C LEU A 77 -5.39 -1.82 12.62
N MET A 78 -5.16 -0.65 12.02
CA MET A 78 -5.37 0.65 12.65
C MET A 78 -6.86 0.89 12.92
N LYS A 79 -7.77 0.38 12.10
CA LYS A 79 -9.21 0.41 12.40
C LYS A 79 -9.59 -0.53 13.54
N MET A 80 -8.97 -1.72 13.60
CA MET A 80 -9.28 -2.71 14.63
C MET A 80 -8.65 -2.39 15.99
N TYR A 81 -7.43 -1.86 15.99
CA TYR A 81 -6.59 -1.67 17.18
C TYR A 81 -6.15 -0.23 17.42
N GLY A 82 -6.29 0.67 16.45
CA GLY A 82 -6.09 2.12 16.62
C GLY A 82 -7.24 2.77 17.39
N GLY A 83 -7.82 2.03 18.33
CA GLY A 83 -8.78 2.51 19.31
C GLY A 83 -8.09 3.49 20.25
N LYS A 84 -8.38 4.78 20.00
CA LYS A 84 -8.07 5.98 20.79
C LYS A 84 -6.57 6.22 20.98
N ALA A 85 -6.10 7.35 20.46
CA ALA A 85 -4.92 8.02 21.01
C ALA A 85 -4.95 7.92 22.53
N ASP A 86 -3.78 7.75 23.16
CA ASP A 86 -3.57 7.57 24.60
C ASP A 86 -4.80 7.97 25.42
N ARG A 87 -5.46 6.95 26.02
CA ARG A 87 -6.67 7.14 26.83
C ARG A 87 -6.49 8.35 27.72
N SER A 88 -7.43 9.30 27.68
CA SER A 88 -7.38 10.49 28.53
C SER A 88 -7.12 10.08 29.99
N THR A 89 -6.45 10.93 30.76
CA THR A 89 -6.21 10.70 32.19
C THR A 89 -7.51 10.37 32.94
N GLU A 90 -8.64 10.93 32.49
CA GLU A 90 -10.00 10.62 32.95
C GLU A 90 -10.44 9.19 32.65
N GLU A 91 -10.25 8.73 31.41
CA GLU A 91 -10.61 7.37 30.99
C GLU A 91 -9.72 6.33 31.70
N SER A 92 -8.46 6.66 31.91
CA SER A 92 -7.48 5.82 32.62
C SER A 92 -7.79 5.74 34.12
N ALA A 93 -8.17 6.85 34.76
CA ALA A 93 -8.58 6.86 36.16
C ALA A 93 -9.83 6.01 36.39
N ASN A 94 -10.84 6.15 35.53
CA ASN A 94 -12.09 5.39 35.64
C ASN A 94 -11.89 3.87 35.47
N LEU A 95 -10.92 3.43 34.65
CA LEU A 95 -10.60 2.02 34.46
C LEU A 95 -10.10 1.32 35.72
N VAL A 96 -9.43 2.06 36.61
CA VAL A 96 -8.91 1.55 37.88
C VAL A 96 -9.79 1.93 39.08
N GLY A 97 -10.98 2.47 38.83
CA GLY A 97 -11.92 2.91 39.87
C GLY A 97 -11.53 4.20 40.57
N LEU A 98 -10.63 4.99 39.97
CA LEU A 98 -10.21 6.30 40.48
C LEU A 98 -11.02 7.41 39.81
N THR A 99 -11.29 8.48 40.55
CA THR A 99 -11.91 9.70 40.02
C THR A 99 -10.90 10.84 40.08
N LEU A 100 -10.92 11.71 39.07
CA LEU A 100 -10.05 12.90 39.08
C LEU A 100 -10.62 13.96 40.02
N PRO A 101 -9.76 14.63 40.82
CA PRO A 101 -10.18 15.72 41.67
C PRO A 101 -10.64 16.90 40.81
N LYS A 102 -11.76 17.53 41.20
CA LYS A 102 -12.20 18.79 40.61
C LYS A 102 -11.35 19.92 41.16
N CYS A 103 -10.76 20.73 40.29
CA CYS A 103 -10.13 21.99 40.65
C CYS A 103 -11.18 23.02 41.09
#